data_AF-A0A524QEM7-F1
#
_entry.id   AF-A0A524QEM7-F1
#
_cell.length_a   1.000
_cell.length_b   1.000
_cell.length_c   1.000
_cell.angle_alpha   90.00
_cell.angle_beta   90.00
_cell.angle_gamma   90.00
#
_symmetry.space_group_name_H-M   'P 1'
#
loop_
_entity.id
_entity.type
_entity.pdbx_description
1 polymer ?
#
loop_
_entity_poly.entity_id
_entity_poly.type
_entity_poly.pdbx_seq_one_letter_code
_entity_poly.pdbx_strand_id
1 'polypeptide(L)'
;MSQADKKKNKGKNCYIMVKLIDIRLQATAKTPQVDLVASTGILSFIGKSLPENATAFFEPIYTWASEYSKNPAENTNLKYNVDYFNTSSALWMAKILKVLCKIKKSDHILFVHLYFDIEEYDSMGEEDVREAVSPILDVAANASCSVGIRLYGIDDDGNTLKENIVLI
;
A
#
# COMPACT_ATOMS: atom_id res chain seq x y z
N MET A 1 -47.93 21.34 -36.16
CA MET A 1 -48.36 20.78 -34.85
C MET A 1 -48.79 19.34 -35.13
N SER A 2 -48.24 18.25 -34.60
CA SER A 2 -47.33 17.98 -33.50
C SER A 2 -46.62 16.64 -33.81
N GLN A 3 -45.32 16.53 -33.53
CA GLN A 3 -44.59 15.25 -33.49
C GLN A 3 -44.36 14.89 -32.02
N ALA A 4 -44.95 13.78 -31.55
CA ALA A 4 -44.63 13.02 -30.32
C ALA A 4 -45.63 11.83 -30.34
N ASP A 5 -45.32 10.55 -30.20
CA ASP A 5 -44.35 9.89 -29.33
C ASP A 5 -43.93 8.55 -29.96
N LYS A 6 -42.64 8.38 -30.28
CA LYS A 6 -42.02 7.05 -30.38
C LYS A 6 -41.15 6.86 -29.14
N LYS A 7 -41.71 6.17 -28.13
CA LYS A 7 -40.96 5.67 -26.96
C LYS A 7 -39.81 4.78 -27.43
N LYS A 8 -38.60 5.32 -27.47
CA LYS A 8 -37.35 4.55 -27.54
C LYS A 8 -37.00 4.08 -26.13
N ASN A 9 -37.27 2.81 -25.86
CA ASN A 9 -36.76 2.08 -24.71
C ASN A 9 -35.23 1.95 -24.87
N LYS A 10 -34.47 2.90 -24.33
CA LYS A 10 -33.00 2.80 -24.28
C LYS A 10 -32.66 1.90 -23.10
N GLY A 11 -32.16 0.70 -23.41
CA GLY A 11 -31.66 -0.27 -22.45
C GLY A 11 -30.70 0.38 -21.46
N LYS A 12 -31.00 0.23 -20.17
CA LYS A 12 -30.09 0.57 -19.09
C LYS A 12 -28.93 -0.43 -19.16
N ASN A 13 -27.75 0.00 -19.61
CA ASN A 13 -26.53 -0.75 -19.41
C ASN A 13 -26.30 -0.88 -17.91
N CYS A 14 -26.55 -2.08 -17.38
CA CYS A 14 -26.22 -2.44 -16.02
C CYS A 14 -24.72 -2.69 -15.96
N TYR A 15 -23.95 -1.69 -15.54
CA TYR A 15 -22.55 -1.91 -15.21
C TYR A 15 -22.48 -2.69 -13.90
N ILE A 16 -22.10 -3.96 -13.98
CA ILE A 16 -21.74 -4.75 -12.80
C ILE A 16 -20.39 -4.21 -12.33
N MET A 17 -20.42 -3.31 -11.35
CA MET A 17 -19.22 -2.90 -10.63
C MET A 17 -18.75 -4.09 -9.79
N VAL A 18 -17.77 -4.84 -10.28
CA VAL A 18 -17.11 -5.89 -9.48
C VAL A 18 -16.27 -5.18 -8.42
N LYS A 19 -16.76 -5.17 -7.18
CA LYS A 19 -16.03 -4.62 -6.04
C LYS A 19 -14.94 -5.61 -5.63
N LEU A 20 -13.70 -5.14 -5.53
CA LEU A 20 -12.59 -5.94 -5.03
C LEU A 20 -12.89 -6.38 -3.58
N ILE A 21 -12.71 -7.65 -3.28
CA ILE A 21 -12.96 -8.21 -1.94
C ILE A 21 -11.74 -7.88 -1.07
N ASP A 22 -11.98 -7.30 0.10
CA ASP A 22 -10.92 -6.95 1.06
C ASP A 22 -10.21 -8.21 1.58
N ILE A 23 -8.91 -8.09 1.88
CA ILE A 23 -8.11 -9.16 2.51
C ILE A 23 -7.86 -8.79 3.97
N ARG A 24 -8.12 -9.74 4.87
CA ARG A 24 -7.90 -9.62 6.33
C ARG A 24 -7.23 -10.89 6.83
N LEU A 25 -5.95 -10.83 7.18
CA LEU A 25 -5.17 -11.94 7.73
C LEU A 25 -4.71 -11.56 9.14
N GLN A 26 -4.89 -12.46 10.09
CA GLN A 26 -4.38 -12.26 11.45
C GLN A 26 -2.86 -12.53 11.50
N ALA A 27 -2.17 -11.82 12.38
CA ALA A 27 -0.75 -12.08 12.61
C ALA A 27 -0.53 -13.51 13.13
N THR A 28 0.62 -14.08 12.80
CA THR A 28 1.13 -15.30 13.43
C THR A 28 2.52 -15.04 14.00
N ALA A 29 3.13 -16.03 14.63
CA ALA A 29 4.51 -15.93 15.08
C ALA A 29 5.52 -15.64 13.93
N LYS A 30 5.14 -15.90 12.67
CA LYS A 30 6.01 -15.77 11.49
C LYS A 30 5.44 -14.92 10.37
N THR A 31 4.19 -14.48 10.43
CA THR A 31 3.54 -13.74 9.34
C THR A 31 2.83 -12.50 9.87
N PRO A 32 2.82 -11.39 9.11
CA PRO A 32 2.22 -10.16 9.58
C PRO A 32 0.70 -10.28 9.58
N GLN A 33 0.04 -9.46 10.39
CA GLN A 33 -1.34 -9.09 10.13
C GLN A 33 -1.38 -8.33 8.80
N VAL A 34 -2.39 -8.62 7.97
CA VAL A 34 -2.57 -7.96 6.67
C VAL A 34 -3.99 -7.46 6.56
N ASP A 35 -4.15 -6.16 6.32
CA ASP A 35 -5.43 -5.52 6.07
C ASP A 35 -5.39 -4.74 4.76
N LEU A 36 -6.08 -5.23 3.74
CA LEU A 36 -6.20 -4.59 2.43
C LEU A 36 -7.64 -4.19 2.19
N VAL A 37 -7.91 -2.90 2.24
CA VAL A 37 -9.27 -2.32 2.20
C VAL A 37 -9.39 -1.41 1.00
N ALA A 38 -10.01 -1.92 -0.07
CA ALA A 38 -10.04 -1.21 -1.35
C ALA A 38 -10.79 0.13 -1.26
N SER A 39 -11.85 0.19 -0.44
CA SER A 39 -12.70 1.39 -0.34
C SER A 39 -12.03 2.56 0.39
N THR A 40 -11.10 2.29 1.31
CA THR A 40 -10.39 3.34 2.06
C THR A 40 -8.97 3.56 1.54
N GLY A 41 -8.48 2.69 0.66
CA GLY A 41 -7.10 2.70 0.19
C GLY A 41 -6.08 2.31 1.26
N ILE A 42 -6.50 1.65 2.36
CA ILE A 42 -5.59 1.19 3.42
C ILE A 42 -5.05 -0.18 3.06
N LEU A 43 -3.73 -0.29 2.95
CA LEU A 43 -3.00 -1.55 2.73
C LEU A 43 -1.94 -1.66 3.83
N SER A 44 -2.22 -2.37 4.92
CA SER A 44 -1.31 -2.45 6.07
C SER A 44 -0.76 -3.85 6.31
N PHE A 45 0.50 -3.88 6.72
CA PHE A 45 1.26 -5.04 7.15
C PHE A 45 1.81 -4.72 8.54
N ILE A 46 1.46 -5.54 9.54
CA ILE A 46 1.81 -5.29 10.95
C ILE A 46 2.46 -6.52 11.59
N GLY A 47 3.60 -6.35 12.26
CA GLY A 47 4.29 -7.40 13.01
C GLY A 47 5.44 -8.06 12.24
N LYS A 48 5.62 -9.38 12.38
CA LYS A 48 6.80 -10.09 11.81
C LYS A 48 6.50 -10.70 10.43
N SER A 49 7.45 -10.59 9.50
CA SER A 49 7.36 -11.22 8.17
C SER A 49 8.51 -12.20 7.91
N LEU A 50 8.38 -13.39 8.47
CA LEU A 50 9.31 -14.51 8.37
C LEU A 50 8.61 -15.79 7.83
N PRO A 51 7.79 -15.71 6.75
CA PRO A 51 7.08 -16.88 6.25
C PRO A 51 8.06 -17.94 5.75
N GLU A 52 7.77 -19.20 6.05
CA GLU A 52 8.52 -20.36 5.52
C GLU A 52 8.39 -20.44 3.99
N ASN A 53 7.20 -20.14 3.48
CA ASN A 53 6.94 -20.02 2.04
C ASN A 53 6.41 -18.62 1.72
N ALA A 54 7.34 -17.68 1.47
CA ALA A 54 7.01 -16.30 1.14
C ALA A 54 6.14 -16.17 -0.12
N THR A 55 6.37 -17.01 -1.14
CA THR A 55 5.57 -17.00 -2.37
C THR A 55 4.11 -17.31 -2.09
N ALA A 56 3.84 -18.41 -1.37
CA ALA A 56 2.47 -18.79 -1.04
C ALA A 56 1.74 -17.72 -0.20
N PHE A 57 2.46 -17.01 0.67
CA PHE A 57 1.90 -15.93 1.48
C PHE A 57 1.62 -14.65 0.67
N PHE A 58 2.59 -14.18 -0.12
CA PHE A 58 2.54 -12.86 -0.75
C PHE A 58 1.95 -12.85 -2.16
N GLU A 59 1.93 -13.95 -2.90
CA GLU A 59 1.32 -14.01 -4.23
C GLU A 59 -0.16 -13.58 -4.28
N PRO A 60 -1.05 -14.02 -3.35
CA PRO A 60 -2.43 -13.52 -3.33
C PRO A 60 -2.51 -12.02 -2.99
N ILE A 61 -1.64 -11.53 -2.11
CA ILE A 61 -1.55 -10.10 -1.71
C ILE A 61 -1.10 -9.25 -2.90
N TYR A 62 -0.06 -9.69 -3.60
CA TYR A 62 0.45 -9.05 -4.81
C TYR A 62 -0.61 -9.01 -5.93
N THR A 63 -1.34 -10.10 -6.11
CA THR A 63 -2.43 -10.20 -7.09
C THR A 63 -3.53 -9.20 -6.75
N TRP A 64 -3.92 -9.13 -5.47
CA TRP A 64 -4.88 -8.15 -4.98
C TRP A 64 -4.42 -6.71 -5.22
N ALA A 65 -3.17 -6.37 -4.89
CA ALA A 65 -2.61 -5.03 -5.10
C ALA A 65 -2.57 -4.66 -6.60
N SER A 66 -2.29 -5.65 -7.46
CA SER A 66 -2.33 -5.50 -8.92
C SER A 66 -3.72 -5.16 -9.42
N GLU A 67 -4.76 -5.85 -8.93
CA GLU A 67 -6.14 -5.51 -9.28
C GLU A 67 -6.57 -4.15 -8.70
N TYR A 68 -6.23 -3.87 -7.45
CA TYR A 68 -6.50 -2.59 -6.77
C TYR A 68 -5.94 -1.40 -7.57
N SER A 69 -4.70 -1.48 -8.05
CA SER A 69 -4.03 -0.41 -8.81
C SER A 69 -4.74 0.03 -10.09
N LYS A 70 -5.67 -0.77 -10.62
CA LYS A 70 -6.46 -0.43 -11.81
C LYS A 70 -7.58 0.57 -11.49
N ASN A 71 -8.15 0.49 -10.29
CA ASN A 71 -9.15 1.42 -9.80
C ASN A 71 -8.95 1.70 -8.30
N PRO A 72 -7.86 2.41 -7.94
CA PRO A 72 -7.51 2.67 -6.55
C PRO A 72 -8.40 3.76 -5.94
N ALA A 73 -8.37 3.87 -4.62
CA ALA A 73 -8.82 5.06 -3.91
C ALA A 73 -7.91 6.26 -4.21
N GLU A 74 -8.45 7.47 -4.06
CA GLU A 74 -7.72 8.73 -4.31
C GLU A 74 -6.40 8.79 -3.53
N ASN A 75 -6.43 8.36 -2.27
CA ASN A 75 -5.24 8.22 -1.44
C ASN A 75 -5.03 6.74 -1.12
N THR A 76 -3.93 6.18 -1.61
CA THR A 76 -3.49 4.82 -1.25
C THR A 76 -2.44 4.92 -0.15
N ASN A 77 -2.67 4.25 0.98
CA ASN A 77 -1.81 4.26 2.15
C ASN A 77 -1.24 2.85 2.35
N LEU A 78 -0.03 2.63 1.83
CA LEU A 78 0.74 1.41 2.01
C LEU A 78 1.54 1.51 3.30
N LYS A 79 1.16 0.75 4.32
CA LYS A 79 1.77 0.80 5.66
C LYS A 79 2.59 -0.45 5.93
N TYR A 80 3.89 -0.28 6.05
CA TYR A 80 4.80 -1.35 6.48
C TYR A 80 5.25 -1.09 7.92
N ASN A 81 4.43 -1.55 8.87
CA ASN A 81 4.78 -1.58 10.29
C ASN A 81 5.32 -2.97 10.63
N VAL A 82 6.50 -3.30 10.11
CA VAL A 82 7.06 -4.66 10.15
C VAL A 82 8.37 -4.67 10.90
N ASP A 83 8.35 -5.19 12.13
CA ASP A 83 9.51 -5.15 13.05
C ASP A 83 10.69 -5.98 12.53
N TYR A 84 10.40 -7.14 11.95
CA TYR A 84 11.40 -8.07 11.44
C TYR A 84 10.92 -8.75 10.18
N PHE A 85 11.72 -8.69 9.12
CA PHE A 85 11.43 -9.36 7.86
C PHE A 85 12.67 -10.02 7.28
N ASN A 86 12.47 -11.14 6.60
CA ASN A 86 13.55 -11.80 5.86
C ASN A 86 13.70 -11.24 4.44
N THR A 87 14.80 -11.59 3.77
CA THR A 87 15.10 -11.15 2.39
C THR A 87 13.95 -11.47 1.42
N SER A 88 13.34 -12.66 1.54
CA SER A 88 12.21 -13.05 0.69
C SER A 88 11.00 -12.13 0.87
N SER A 89 10.71 -11.71 2.11
CA SER A 89 9.63 -10.77 2.39
C SER A 89 9.93 -9.38 1.83
N ALA A 90 11.17 -8.89 1.96
CA ALA A 90 11.60 -7.62 1.39
C ALA A 90 11.37 -7.57 -0.14
N LEU A 91 11.72 -8.65 -0.85
CA LEU A 91 11.48 -8.76 -2.30
C LEU A 91 10.00 -8.70 -2.65
N TRP A 92 9.12 -9.31 -1.85
CA TRP A 92 7.67 -9.27 -2.09
C TRP A 92 7.06 -7.91 -1.76
N MET A 93 7.46 -7.27 -0.66
CA MET A 93 7.03 -5.90 -0.33
C MET A 93 7.46 -4.91 -1.41
N ALA A 94 8.68 -5.04 -1.94
CA ALA A 94 9.14 -4.24 -3.08
C ALA A 94 8.32 -4.50 -4.37
N LYS A 95 7.95 -5.76 -4.65
CA LYS A 95 7.06 -6.09 -5.78
C LYS A 95 5.68 -5.44 -5.64
N ILE A 96 5.10 -5.46 -4.43
CA ILE A 96 3.81 -4.83 -4.14
C ILE A 96 3.90 -3.31 -4.37
N LEU A 97 4.92 -2.66 -3.79
CA LEU A 97 5.18 -1.24 -4.01
C LEU A 97 5.31 -0.91 -5.50
N LYS A 98 6.12 -1.68 -6.25
CA LYS A 98 6.33 -1.46 -7.68
C LYS A 98 5.06 -1.55 -8.51
N VAL A 99 4.09 -2.38 -8.11
CA VAL A 99 2.78 -2.44 -8.76
C VAL A 99 1.93 -1.22 -8.43
N LEU A 100 1.93 -0.78 -7.16
CA LEU A 100 1.19 0.42 -6.74
C LEU A 100 1.75 1.69 -7.36
N CYS A 101 3.06 1.79 -7.60
CA CYS A 101 3.67 2.91 -8.33
C CYS A 101 3.15 3.05 -9.78
N LYS A 102 2.52 2.01 -10.35
CA LYS A 102 1.95 2.04 -11.71
C LYS A 102 0.51 2.57 -11.76
N ILE A 103 -0.03 3.08 -10.66
CA ILE A 103 -1.35 3.74 -10.67
C ILE A 103 -1.33 4.87 -11.71
N LYS A 104 -2.21 4.79 -12.72
CA LYS A 104 -2.29 5.74 -13.84
C LYS A 104 -3.41 6.76 -13.67
N LYS A 105 -3.48 7.37 -12.48
CA LYS A 105 -4.40 8.45 -12.18
C LYS A 105 -3.60 9.59 -11.57
N SER A 106 -3.40 10.67 -12.33
CA SER A 106 -2.52 11.79 -11.98
C SER A 106 -2.88 12.45 -10.65
N ASP A 107 -4.17 12.41 -10.29
CA ASP A 107 -4.69 13.07 -9.10
C ASP A 107 -4.72 12.13 -7.89
N HIS A 108 -4.14 10.93 -8.01
CA HIS A 108 -4.06 9.95 -6.91
C HIS A 108 -2.66 9.94 -6.33
N ILE A 109 -2.60 9.82 -5.01
CA ILE A 109 -1.34 9.83 -4.27
C ILE A 109 -1.13 8.46 -3.60
N LEU A 110 0.07 7.92 -3.76
CA LEU A 110 0.53 6.75 -3.03
C LEU A 110 1.39 7.23 -1.85
N PHE A 111 0.92 7.01 -0.63
CA PHE A 111 1.72 7.17 0.58
C PHE A 111 2.32 5.82 1.00
N VAL A 112 3.64 5.80 1.21
CA VAL A 112 4.37 4.68 1.81
C VAL A 112 4.74 5.07 3.23
N HIS A 113 4.18 4.35 4.20
CA HIS A 113 4.40 4.60 5.63
C HIS A 113 5.36 3.56 6.19
N LEU A 114 6.46 4.02 6.78
CA LEU A 114 7.47 3.19 7.44
C LEU A 114 7.51 3.55 8.91
N TYR A 115 7.64 2.53 9.76
CA TYR A 115 7.60 2.66 11.20
C TYR A 115 8.91 2.13 11.76
N PHE A 116 9.49 2.89 12.68
CA PHE A 116 10.72 2.58 13.39
C PHE A 116 10.44 2.70 14.87
N ASP A 117 11.08 1.86 15.67
CA ASP A 117 11.14 2.09 17.12
C ASP A 117 11.72 3.49 17.38
N ILE A 118 11.17 4.22 18.37
CA ILE A 118 11.56 5.60 18.63
C ILE A 118 13.02 5.70 19.11
N GLU A 119 13.50 4.73 19.89
CA GLU A 119 14.89 4.72 20.35
C GLU A 119 15.85 4.48 19.18
N GLU A 120 15.49 3.56 18.28
CA GLU A 120 16.22 3.34 17.04
C GLU A 120 16.20 4.61 16.17
N TYR A 121 15.01 5.17 15.92
CA TYR A 121 14.82 6.34 15.05
C TYR A 121 15.55 7.60 15.54
N ASP A 122 15.60 7.84 16.84
CA ASP A 122 16.35 8.96 17.40
C ASP A 122 17.87 8.71 17.43
N SER A 123 18.30 7.45 17.39
CA SER A 123 19.72 7.09 17.25
C SER A 123 20.21 7.12 15.80
N MET A 124 19.31 7.00 14.82
CA MET A 124 19.64 7.07 13.40
C MET A 124 20.06 8.48 12.98
N GLY A 125 21.20 8.59 12.28
CA GLY A 125 21.58 9.82 11.61
C GLY A 125 20.73 10.08 10.36
N GLU A 126 20.75 11.31 9.83
CA GLU A 126 20.06 11.65 8.58
C GLU A 126 20.49 10.75 7.40
N GLU A 127 21.76 10.36 7.36
CA GLU A 127 22.29 9.47 6.32
C GLU A 127 21.76 8.03 6.47
N ASP A 128 21.65 7.51 7.70
CA ASP A 128 21.09 6.17 7.95
C ASP A 128 19.60 6.12 7.56
N VAL A 129 18.86 7.19 7.88
CA VAL A 129 17.46 7.34 7.45
C VAL A 129 17.38 7.36 5.93
N ARG A 130 18.27 8.09 5.26
CA ARG A 130 18.33 8.16 3.80
C ARG A 130 18.64 6.80 3.18
N GLU A 131 19.57 6.05 3.76
CA GLU A 131 19.92 4.71 3.31
C GLU A 131 18.73 3.75 3.47
N ALA A 132 18.04 3.79 4.61
CA ALA A 132 16.87 2.95 4.87
C ALA A 132 15.73 3.17 3.89
N VAL A 133 15.50 4.41 3.44
CA VAL A 133 14.45 4.74 2.46
C VAL A 133 14.91 4.61 1.01
N SER A 134 16.21 4.52 0.74
CA SER A 134 16.79 4.50 -0.61
C SER A 134 16.15 3.45 -1.53
N PRO A 135 15.94 2.19 -1.11
CA PRO A 135 15.28 1.20 -1.97
C PRO A 135 13.84 1.59 -2.38
N ILE A 136 13.12 2.33 -1.54
CA ILE A 136 11.77 2.80 -1.83
C ILE A 136 11.84 4.00 -2.78
N LEU A 137 12.79 4.92 -2.58
CA LEU A 137 13.05 6.03 -3.50
C LEU A 137 13.37 5.51 -4.91
N ASP A 138 14.21 4.50 -5.04
CA ASP A 138 14.59 3.90 -6.32
C ASP A 138 13.37 3.31 -7.07
N VAL A 139 12.47 2.65 -6.34
CA VAL A 139 11.23 2.12 -6.92
C VAL A 139 10.27 3.26 -7.29
N ALA A 140 10.16 4.27 -6.43
CA ALA A 140 9.26 5.42 -6.62
C ALA A 140 9.72 6.38 -7.72
N ALA A 141 11.01 6.46 -8.03
CA ALA A 141 11.57 7.33 -9.07
C ALA A 141 10.96 7.09 -10.47
N ASN A 142 10.37 5.92 -10.70
CA ASN A 142 9.72 5.54 -11.96
C ASN A 142 8.18 5.44 -11.82
N ALA A 143 7.60 6.02 -10.77
CA ALA A 143 6.17 5.98 -10.53
C ALA A 143 5.38 6.80 -11.56
N SER A 144 4.17 6.34 -11.86
CA SER A 144 3.19 7.02 -12.73
C SER A 144 2.22 7.92 -11.95
N CYS A 145 2.32 7.92 -10.62
CA CYS A 145 1.52 8.71 -9.69
C CYS A 145 2.45 9.42 -8.70
N SER A 146 1.94 10.43 -7.99
CA SER A 146 2.68 11.09 -6.91
C SER A 146 2.94 10.12 -5.76
N VAL A 147 4.16 10.12 -5.23
CA VAL A 147 4.54 9.23 -4.12
C VAL A 147 5.01 10.05 -2.93
N GLY A 148 4.35 9.88 -1.78
CA GLY A 148 4.82 10.42 -0.51
C GLY A 148 5.40 9.30 0.35
N ILE A 149 6.56 9.50 0.96
CA ILE A 149 7.08 8.62 2.00
C ILE A 149 6.85 9.29 3.35
N ARG A 150 6.32 8.54 4.31
CA ARG A 150 6.12 8.98 5.69
C ARG A 150 6.88 8.06 6.64
N LEU A 151 7.68 8.65 7.51
CA LEU A 151 8.48 7.96 8.50
C LEU A 151 7.89 8.25 9.88
N TYR A 152 7.72 7.20 10.67
CA TYR A 152 7.15 7.27 12.00
C TYR A 152 8.13 6.69 13.02
N GLY A 153 8.42 7.44 14.07
CA GLY A 153 9.01 6.90 15.31
C GLY A 153 7.88 6.53 16.27
N ILE A 154 7.80 5.27 16.67
CA ILE A 154 6.74 4.74 17.54
C ILE A 154 7.30 4.22 18.87
N ASP A 155 6.50 4.30 19.94
CA ASP A 155 6.80 3.62 21.20
C ASP A 155 6.36 2.14 21.19
N ASP A 156 6.65 1.42 22.27
CA ASP A 156 6.28 0.02 22.50
C ASP A 156 4.76 -0.24 22.41
N ASP A 157 3.94 0.77 22.70
CA ASP A 157 2.48 0.70 22.62
C ASP A 157 1.96 0.99 21.19
N GLY A 158 2.86 1.32 20.26
CA GLY A 158 2.56 1.67 18.87
C GLY A 158 2.08 3.10 18.66
N ASN A 159 2.20 3.98 19.66
CA ASN A 159 1.87 5.39 19.54
C ASN A 159 2.95 6.11 18.74
N THR A 160 2.54 6.95 17.81
CA THR A 160 3.46 7.82 17.07
C THR A 160 3.96 8.96 17.95
N LEU A 161 5.28 9.01 18.16
CA LEU A 161 5.96 10.09 18.88
C LEU A 161 6.65 11.08 17.93
N LYS A 162 6.94 10.66 16.70
CA LYS A 162 7.61 11.49 15.68
C LYS A 162 7.11 11.14 14.28
N GLU A 163 6.88 12.14 13.43
CA GLU A 163 6.51 11.98 12.01
C GLU A 163 7.38 12.88 11.13
N ASN A 164 7.87 12.32 10.02
CA ASN A 164 8.56 13.07 8.97
C ASN A 164 8.00 12.65 7.60
N ILE A 165 7.90 13.61 6.67
CA ILE A 165 7.37 13.38 5.33
C ILE A 165 8.42 13.77 4.29
N VAL A 166 8.71 12.83 3.40
CA VAL A 166 9.51 13.04 2.20
C VAL A 166 8.57 12.92 1.00
N LEU A 167 8.32 14.03 0.29
CA LEU A 167 7.50 14.05 -0.91
C LEU A 167 8.40 13.90 -2.15
N ILE A 168 7.96 13.09 -3.12
CA ILE A 168 8.68 12.76 -4.35
C ILE A 168 7.75 12.84 -5.57
#